data_AF-A0A843HEC3-F1
#
_entry.id   AF-A0A843HEC3-F1
#
_cell.length_a   1.000
_cell.length_b   1.000
_cell.length_c   1.000
_cell.angle_alpha   90.00
_cell.angle_beta   90.00
_cell.angle_gamma   90.00
#
_symmetry.space_group_name_H-M   'P 1'
#
loop_
_entity.id
_entity.type
_entity.pdbx_description
1 polymer ?
#
loop_
_entity_poly.entity_id
_entity_poly.type
_entity_poly.pdbx_seq_one_letter_code
_entity_poly.pdbx_strand_id
1 'polypeptide(L)'
;MARVPQVTRTIQTTVCNVLCLNLNTKEPFEKTVKLPRTYKDEKHMMKKIEAIVNSPEVKAVHVISSEIEETLYGMSEQKFIETAGILPPRKTN
;
A
#
# COMPACT_ATOMS: atom_id res chain seq x y z
N MET A 1 7.60 -9.00 32.78
CA MET A 1 6.47 -8.51 31.97
C MET A 1 6.08 -9.63 31.01
N ALA A 2 4.83 -10.09 31.05
CA ALA A 2 4.36 -11.12 30.13
C ALA A 2 4.39 -10.55 28.70
N ARG A 3 4.96 -11.30 27.74
CA ARG A 3 4.95 -10.90 26.33
C ARG A 3 3.50 -10.80 25.87
N VAL A 4 3.08 -9.62 25.44
CA VAL A 4 1.76 -9.44 24.82
C VAL A 4 1.76 -10.25 23.52
N PRO A 5 0.82 -11.18 23.32
CA PRO A 5 0.68 -11.89 22.06
C PRO A 5 0.55 -10.91 20.88
N GLN A 6 1.32 -11.14 19.82
CA GLN A 6 1.35 -10.31 18.62
C GLN A 6 0.96 -11.16 17.41
N VAL A 7 0.09 -10.61 16.57
CA VAL A 7 -0.10 -11.10 15.21
C VAL A 7 0.94 -10.40 14.35
N THR A 8 1.87 -11.17 13.80
CA THR A 8 2.90 -10.67 12.90
C THR A 8 2.74 -11.26 11.51
N ARG A 9 2.99 -10.45 10.48
CA ARG A 9 3.01 -10.90 9.09
C ARG A 9 4.01 -10.08 8.30
N THR A 10 4.87 -10.79 7.58
CA THR A 10 5.73 -10.18 6.58
C THR A 10 4.92 -9.88 5.33
N ILE A 11 4.99 -8.64 4.85
CA ILE A 11 4.30 -8.19 3.64
C ILE A 11 5.35 -7.59 2.70
N GLN A 12 5.36 -8.07 1.46
CA GLN A 12 6.07 -7.41 0.37
C GLN A 12 5.21 -6.25 -0.14
N THR A 13 5.76 -5.05 -0.06
CA THR A 13 5.15 -3.80 -0.50
C THR A 13 5.98 -3.22 -1.65
N THR A 14 5.30 -2.69 -2.66
CA THR A 14 5.97 -1.90 -3.71
C THR A 14 5.93 -0.43 -3.28
N VAL A 15 7.11 0.15 -3.06
CA VAL A 15 7.29 1.57 -2.78
C VAL A 15 7.55 2.25 -4.12
N CYS A 16 6.64 3.14 -4.52
CA CYS A 16 6.71 3.82 -5.80
C CYS A 16 6.94 5.31 -5.55
N ASN A 17 7.94 5.89 -6.22
CA ASN A 17 8.03 7.34 -6.32
C ASN A 17 7.27 7.79 -7.57
N VAL A 18 6.28 8.65 -7.40
CA VAL A 18 5.33 9.02 -8.46
C VAL A 18 5.40 10.51 -8.69
N LEU A 19 5.56 10.89 -9.95
CA LEU A 19 5.41 12.27 -10.39
C LEU A 19 3.92 12.61 -10.42
N CYS A 20 3.52 13.55 -9.59
CA CYS A 20 2.17 14.08 -9.50
C CYS A 20 2.13 15.52 -10.00
N LEU A 21 0.98 15.95 -10.51
CA LEU A 21 0.74 17.32 -10.94
C LEU A 21 -0.41 17.90 -10.12
N ASN A 22 -0.16 19.04 -9.47
CA ASN A 22 -1.19 19.80 -8.79
C ASN A 22 -1.93 20.66 -9.81
N LEU A 23 -3.24 20.44 -9.98
CA LEU A 23 -4.06 21.14 -10.97
C LEU A 23 -4.34 22.60 -10.59
N ASN A 24 -4.23 22.96 -9.30
CA ASN A 24 -4.45 24.32 -8.82
C ASN A 24 -3.20 25.20 -9.02
N THR A 25 -2.03 24.71 -8.59
CA THR A 25 -0.77 25.46 -8.73
C THR A 25 -0.06 25.22 -10.05
N LYS A 26 -0.46 24.18 -10.80
CA LYS A 26 0.17 23.70 -12.05
C LYS A 26 1.63 23.23 -11.86
N GLU A 27 2.02 22.94 -10.63
CA GLU A 27 3.37 22.52 -10.30
C GLU A 27 3.48 20.99 -10.23
N PRO A 28 4.55 20.40 -10.80
CA PRO A 28 4.88 19.00 -10.60
C PRO A 28 5.51 18.78 -9.21
N PHE A 29 5.12 17.70 -8.54
CA PHE A 29 5.72 17.29 -7.28
C PHE A 29 5.87 15.78 -7.20
N GLU A 30 6.84 15.32 -6.43
CA GLU A 30 7.06 13.89 -6.19
C GLU A 30 6.26 13.43 -4.98
N LYS A 31 5.65 12.24 -5.09
CA LYS A 31 4.95 11.60 -3.99
C LYS A 31 5.31 10.14 -3.89
N THR A 32 5.79 9.73 -2.73
CA THR A 32 6.03 8.33 -2.41
C THR A 32 4.72 7.65 -2.01
N VAL A 33 4.38 6.55 -2.68
CA VAL A 33 3.19 5.76 -2.41
C VAL A 33 3.61 4.32 -2.10
N LYS A 34 3.10 3.76 -1.00
CA LYS A 34 3.30 2.35 -0.66
C LYS A 34 2.08 1.55 -1.11
N LEU A 35 2.28 0.64 -2.05
CA LEU A 35 1.26 -0.29 -2.51
C LEU A 35 1.44 -1.67 -1.86
N PRO A 36 0.34 -2.33 -1.46
CA PRO A 36 0.41 -3.71 -1.00
C PRO A 36 0.68 -4.66 -2.18
N ARG A 37 1.49 -5.69 -1.95
CA ARG A 37 1.92 -6.69 -2.95
C ARG A 37 2.93 -6.14 -3.96
N THR A 38 3.44 -7.05 -4.78
CA THR A 38 4.33 -6.77 -5.89
C THR A 38 3.55 -6.65 -7.20
N TYR A 39 4.04 -5.82 -8.11
CA TYR A 39 3.44 -5.58 -9.43
C TYR A 39 4.48 -5.88 -10.51
N LYS A 40 4.09 -6.65 -11.54
CA LYS A 40 4.98 -6.98 -12.66
C LYS A 40 4.99 -5.91 -13.76
N ASP A 41 3.87 -5.20 -13.91
CA ASP A 41 3.72 -4.19 -14.97
C ASP A 41 3.42 -2.82 -14.37
N GLU A 42 4.07 -1.80 -14.92
CA GLU A 42 3.86 -0.40 -14.55
C GLU A 42 2.40 0.05 -14.75
N LYS A 43 1.72 -0.46 -15.79
CA LYS A 43 0.30 -0.15 -16.03
C LYS A 43 -0.61 -0.58 -14.87
N HIS A 44 -0.35 -1.75 -14.29
CA HIS A 44 -1.13 -2.25 -13.15
C HIS A 44 -0.84 -1.45 -11.88
N MET A 45 0.41 -0.99 -11.74
CA MET A 45 0.86 -0.14 -10.65
C MET A 45 0.20 1.24 -10.73
N MET A 46 0.25 1.89 -11.90
CA MET A 46 -0.35 3.21 -12.16
C MET A 46 -1.85 3.22 -11.88
N LYS A 47 -2.61 2.21 -12.31
CA LYS A 47 -4.05 2.13 -11.98
C LYS A 47 -4.32 2.14 -10.47
N LYS A 48 -3.45 1.53 -9.68
CA LYS A 48 -3.59 1.50 -8.22
C LYS A 48 -3.13 2.81 -7.58
N ILE A 49 -2.05 3.41 -8.09
CA ILE A 49 -1.56 4.72 -7.68
C ILE A 49 -2.62 5.78 -7.96
N GLU A 50 -3.20 5.79 -9.16
CA GLU A 50 -4.28 6.69 -9.57
C GLU A 50 -5.48 6.56 -8.63
N ALA A 51 -5.88 5.35 -8.24
CA ALA A 51 -6.98 5.16 -7.30
C ALA A 51 -6.71 5.73 -5.89
N ILE A 52 -5.44 5.91 -5.51
CA ILE A 52 -5.02 6.42 -4.19
C ILE A 52 -4.71 7.93 -4.25
N VAL A 53 -4.13 8.39 -5.36
CA VAL A 53 -3.55 9.73 -5.50
C VAL A 53 -4.47 10.67 -6.27
N ASN A 54 -5.26 10.18 -7.23
CA ASN A 54 -6.09 11.07 -8.04
C ASN A 54 -7.20 11.68 -7.19
N SER A 55 -7.17 13.00 -7.15
CA SER A 55 -8.13 13.89 -6.52
C SER A 55 -8.46 14.99 -7.53
N PRO A 56 -9.59 15.71 -7.42
CA PRO A 56 -9.83 16.91 -8.23
C PRO A 56 -8.67 17.92 -8.27
N GLU A 57 -7.78 17.90 -7.27
CA GLU A 57 -6.64 18.81 -7.17
C GLU A 57 -5.31 18.19 -7.63
N VAL A 58 -5.19 16.87 -7.69
CA VAL A 58 -3.93 16.16 -7.90
C VAL A 58 -4.11 15.03 -8.89
N LYS A 59 -3.23 14.95 -9.90
CA LYS A 59 -3.16 13.80 -10.81
C LYS A 59 -1.80 13.13 -10.76
N ALA A 60 -1.79 11.80 -10.67
CA ALA A 60 -0.59 11.02 -10.93
C ALA A 60 -0.31 11.00 -12.44
N VAL A 61 0.94 11.27 -12.83
CA VAL A 61 1.36 11.38 -14.23
C VAL A 61 2.25 10.21 -14.64
N HIS A 62 3.24 9.88 -13.82
CA HIS A 62 4.23 8.85 -14.15
C HIS A 62 4.89 8.26 -12.90
N VAL A 63 5.33 7.01 -12.98
CA VAL A 63 6.15 6.38 -11.93
C VAL A 63 7.62 6.67 -12.24
N ILE A 64 8.31 7.38 -11.36
CA ILE A 64 9.75 7.67 -11.49
C ILE A 64 10.56 6.42 -11.14
N SER A 65 10.20 5.77 -10.04
CA SER A 65 10.86 4.56 -9.56
C SER A 65 9.91 3.67 -8.79
N SER A 66 10.20 2.38 -8.79
CA SER A 66 9.48 1.39 -8.00
C SER A 66 10.47 0.41 -7.38
N GLU A 67 10.37 0.22 -6.07
CA GLU A 67 11.20 -0.70 -5.31
C GLU A 67 10.33 -1.67 -4.52
N ILE A 68 10.81 -2.89 -4.33
CA ILE A 68 10.10 -3.89 -3.53
C ILE A 68 10.77 -3.93 -2.16
N GLU A 69 10.01 -3.56 -1.14
CA GLU A 69 10.42 -3.61 0.26
C GLU A 69 9.68 -4.74 0.96
N GLU A 70 10.41 -5.60 1.67
CA GLU A 70 9.84 -6.62 2.53
C GLU A 70 9.85 -6.14 3.98
N THR A 71 8.67 -5.93 4.56
CA THR A 71 8.54 -5.36 5.90
C THR A 71 7.73 -6.31 6.80
N LEU A 72 8.26 -6.56 8.00
CA LEU A 72 7.55 -7.30 9.06
C LEU A 72 6.61 -6.34 9.78
N TYR A 73 5.30 -6.53 9.61
CA TYR A 73 4.28 -5.79 10.35
C TYR A 73 3.81 -6.61 11.55
N GLY A 74 3.52 -5.93 12.65
CA GLY A 74 2.98 -6.52 13.87
C GLY A 74 1.87 -5.68 14.47
N MET A 75 0.88 -6.32 15.06
CA MET A 75 -0.15 -5.68 15.88
C MET A 75 -0.59 -6.61 17.02
N SER A 76 -1.20 -6.06 18.07
CA SER A 76 -1.77 -6.88 19.15
C SER A 76 -2.93 -7.74 18.65
N GLU A 77 -3.10 -8.93 19.24
CA GLU A 77 -4.24 -9.80 18.94
C GLU A 77 -5.58 -9.09 19.13
N GLN A 78 -5.71 -8.28 20.19
CA GLN A 78 -6.91 -7.51 20.45
C GLN A 78 -7.25 -6.57 19.28
N LYS A 79 -6.27 -5.80 18.79
CA LYS A 79 -6.48 -4.88 17.67
C LYS A 79 -6.78 -5.65 16.37
N PHE A 80 -6.18 -6.82 16.19
CA PHE A 80 -6.48 -7.68 15.06
C PHE A 80 -7.93 -8.17 15.10
N ILE A 81 -8.40 -8.68 16.24
CA ILE A 81 -9.78 -9.16 16.42
C ILE A 81 -10.80 -8.03 16.18
N GLU A 82 -10.52 -6.81 16.67
CA GLU A 82 -11.41 -5.65 16.51
C GLU A 82 -11.53 -5.15 15.07
N THR A 83 -10.48 -5.33 14.24
CA THR A 83 -10.41 -4.75 12.89
C THR A 83 -10.53 -5.78 11.77
N ALA A 84 -10.28 -7.06 12.04
CA ALA A 84 -10.30 -8.11 11.04
C ALA A 84 -11.73 -8.60 10.75
N GLY A 85 -12.01 -8.85 9.47
CA GLY A 85 -13.22 -9.56 9.06
C GLY A 85 -13.05 -11.07 9.27
N ILE A 86 -14.06 -11.71 9.87
CA ILE A 86 -14.10 -13.17 10.04
C ILE A 86 -14.23 -13.82 8.65
N LEU A 87 -13.31 -14.73 8.33
CA LEU A 87 -13.34 -15.51 7.09
C LEU A 87 -13.94 -16.90 7.34
N PRO A 88 -14.65 -17.49 6.36
CA PRO A 88 -15.17 -18.84 6.50
C PRO A 88 -14.03 -19.86 6.67
N PRO A 89 -14.29 -21.01 7.34
CA PRO A 89 -13.31 -22.07 7.45
C PRO A 89 -12.86 -22.50 6.05
N ARG A 90 -11.54 -22.66 5.88
CA ARG A 90 -10.98 -23.14 4.61
C ARG A 90 -11.50 -24.56 4.39
N LYS A 91 -11.95 -24.86 3.17
CA LYS A 91 -12.26 -26.23 2.78
C LYS A 91 -10.97 -27.05 2.93
N THR A 92 -10.97 -28.01 3.83
CA THR A 92 -9.98 -29.08 3.87
C THR A 92 -10.22 -29.94 2.64
N ASN A 93 -9.20 -30.04 1.77
CA ASN A 93 -9.17 -31.06 0.71
C ASN A 93 -9.06 -32.45 1.34
#